data_AF-A0A1F7WNM4-F1
#
_entry.id   AF-A0A1F7WNM4-F1
#
_cell.length_a   1.000
_cell.length_b   1.000
_cell.length_c   1.000
_cell.angle_alpha   90.00
_cell.angle_beta   90.00
_cell.angle_gamma   90.00
#
_symmetry.space_group_name_H-M   'P 1'
#
loop_
_entity.id
_entity.type
_entity.pdbx_description
1 polymer ?
#
loop_
_entity_poly.entity_id
_entity_poly.type
_entity_poly.pdbx_seq_one_letter_code
_entity_poly.pdbx_strand_id
1 'polypeptide(L)'
;MISIFAKPAFEAKGHLMRVSSIIRGEQLAAYMPNARLNPPSGYENDICIYVKPMIRRGQDYKFEKHSYIDIHDGFELRHTLRKYPEVGCISISDHSTEVLVQYIKNKIVTIPHHHLNFERAKRADVRNVVTRVGVTGSPAAFQFIPEVIRKGLAERGMQLLEWSHFYPRTSVAKFHQNIDIHLEWRPWKKQLSSPLKITNAASFGVPTIALMFDEPSFKEVEGCYIGVNTPEECLAKIDELRSNPTLYNDIAKVCLKKAEKYHIDNISKLYLELT
;
A
#
# COMPACT_ATOMS: atom_id res chain seq x y z
N MET A 1 -15.37 -20.06 6.79
CA MET A 1 -15.11 -19.76 5.36
C MET A 1 -15.20 -18.25 5.17
N ILE A 2 -14.49 -17.69 4.19
CA ILE A 2 -14.49 -16.25 3.90
C ILE A 2 -15.01 -16.02 2.47
N SER A 3 -15.95 -15.11 2.33
CA SER A 3 -16.48 -14.66 1.04
C SER A 3 -16.12 -13.21 0.80
N ILE A 4 -15.31 -12.96 -0.23
CA ILE A 4 -14.83 -11.62 -0.56
C ILE A 4 -15.59 -11.09 -1.77
N PHE A 5 -16.30 -9.99 -1.57
CA PHE A 5 -17.05 -9.28 -2.60
C PHE A 5 -16.26 -8.06 -3.08
N ALA A 6 -15.73 -8.16 -4.30
CA ALA A 6 -14.93 -7.10 -4.92
C ALA A 6 -15.32 -6.91 -6.37
N LYS A 7 -15.48 -5.65 -6.80
CA LYS A 7 -15.68 -5.34 -8.21
C LYS A 7 -14.36 -5.52 -8.97
N PRO A 8 -14.38 -6.06 -10.20
CA PRO A 8 -13.16 -6.22 -11.00
C PRO A 8 -12.49 -4.89 -11.26
N ALA A 9 -11.15 -4.92 -11.31
CA ALA A 9 -10.36 -3.82 -11.82
C ALA A 9 -10.58 -3.61 -13.32
N PHE A 10 -10.35 -2.40 -13.79
CA PHE A 10 -10.50 -2.03 -15.19
C PHE A 10 -9.55 -0.87 -15.51
N GLU A 11 -9.22 -0.72 -16.79
CA GLU A 11 -8.45 0.44 -17.25
C GLU A 11 -9.38 1.57 -17.67
N ALA A 12 -9.05 2.79 -17.25
CA ALA A 12 -9.73 4.01 -17.68
C ALA A 12 -8.70 5.10 -17.96
N LYS A 13 -8.73 5.66 -19.18
CA LYS A 13 -7.80 6.72 -19.62
C LYS A 13 -6.32 6.33 -19.41
N GLY A 14 -5.96 5.07 -19.68
CA GLY A 14 -4.59 4.56 -19.51
C GLY A 14 -4.16 4.38 -18.05
N HIS A 15 -5.09 4.40 -17.10
CA HIS A 15 -4.83 4.17 -15.67
C HIS A 15 -5.62 2.99 -15.14
N LEU A 16 -4.97 2.14 -14.35
CA LEU A 16 -5.61 1.01 -13.69
C LEU A 16 -6.47 1.49 -12.51
N MET A 17 -7.76 1.24 -12.60
CA MET A 17 -8.73 1.57 -11.56
C MET A 17 -8.95 0.36 -10.64
N ARG A 18 -9.28 0.64 -9.37
CA ARG A 18 -9.59 -0.37 -8.34
C ARG A 18 -8.45 -1.34 -8.03
N VAL A 19 -7.23 -0.83 -7.94
CA VAL A 19 -6.06 -1.62 -7.47
C VAL A 19 -6.33 -2.30 -6.11
N SER A 20 -7.08 -1.66 -5.22
CA SER A 20 -7.47 -2.28 -3.94
C SER A 20 -8.34 -3.53 -4.11
N SER A 21 -9.16 -3.65 -5.16
CA SER A 21 -9.91 -4.88 -5.45
C SER A 21 -8.99 -6.04 -5.83
N ILE A 22 -7.92 -5.75 -6.56
CA ILE A 22 -6.91 -6.76 -6.90
C ILE A 22 -6.19 -7.22 -5.64
N ILE A 23 -5.66 -6.28 -4.84
CA ILE A 23 -4.89 -6.58 -3.63
C ILE A 23 -5.78 -7.29 -2.60
N ARG A 24 -6.91 -6.69 -2.24
CA ARG A 24 -7.74 -7.12 -1.10
C ARG A 24 -8.81 -8.14 -1.46
N GLY A 25 -9.10 -8.29 -2.74
CA GLY A 25 -10.04 -9.28 -3.25
C GLY A 25 -9.32 -10.43 -3.93
N GLU A 26 -8.86 -10.20 -5.16
CA GLU A 26 -8.35 -11.26 -6.04
C GLU A 26 -7.13 -11.98 -5.46
N GLN A 27 -6.12 -11.24 -4.99
CA GLN A 27 -4.88 -11.83 -4.50
C GLN A 27 -5.08 -12.58 -3.18
N LEU A 28 -5.87 -12.04 -2.24
CA LEU A 28 -6.21 -12.73 -1.01
C LEU A 28 -7.05 -13.99 -1.25
N ALA A 29 -8.08 -13.91 -2.08
CA ALA A 29 -8.91 -15.05 -2.41
C ALA A 29 -8.13 -16.16 -3.13
N ALA A 30 -7.18 -15.79 -4.01
CA ALA A 30 -6.31 -16.75 -4.68
C ALA A 30 -5.28 -17.39 -3.74
N TYR A 31 -4.85 -16.67 -2.69
CA TYR A 31 -3.84 -17.14 -1.75
C TYR A 31 -4.42 -18.00 -0.62
N MET A 32 -5.61 -17.64 -0.11
CA MET A 32 -6.20 -18.29 1.06
C MET A 32 -7.07 -19.49 0.66
N PRO A 33 -6.82 -20.70 1.19
CA PRO A 33 -7.57 -21.91 0.79
C PRO A 33 -9.05 -21.88 1.20
N ASN A 34 -9.41 -21.06 2.19
CA ASN A 34 -10.77 -20.93 2.72
C ASN A 34 -11.44 -19.60 2.35
N ALA A 35 -10.92 -18.90 1.34
CA ALA A 35 -11.52 -17.68 0.80
C ALA A 35 -12.05 -17.90 -0.62
N ARG A 36 -13.15 -17.24 -0.95
CA ARG A 36 -13.74 -17.26 -2.31
C ARG A 36 -13.99 -15.84 -2.79
N LEU A 37 -13.65 -15.56 -4.04
CA LEU A 37 -13.94 -14.30 -4.69
C LEU A 37 -15.32 -14.33 -5.34
N ASN A 38 -16.21 -13.43 -4.91
CA ASN A 38 -17.56 -13.23 -5.44
C ASN A 38 -18.36 -14.54 -5.63
N PRO A 39 -18.49 -15.42 -4.61
CA PRO A 39 -19.28 -16.63 -4.76
C PRO A 39 -20.76 -16.28 -5.03
N PRO A 40 -21.42 -16.96 -5.98
CA PRO A 40 -22.82 -16.67 -6.33
C PRO A 40 -23.83 -17.17 -5.27
N SER A 41 -23.43 -18.13 -4.43
CA SER A 41 -24.26 -18.72 -3.38
C SER A 41 -23.41 -19.46 -2.33
N GLY A 42 -24.03 -19.87 -1.22
CA GLY A 42 -23.39 -20.69 -0.20
C GLY A 42 -22.46 -19.90 0.72
N TYR A 43 -22.68 -18.59 0.85
CA TYR A 43 -21.91 -17.65 1.69
C TYR A 43 -22.69 -17.16 2.91
N GLU A 44 -23.91 -17.67 3.13
CA GLU A 44 -24.86 -17.16 4.13
C GLU A 44 -24.35 -17.31 5.57
N ASN A 45 -23.38 -18.21 5.80
CA ASN A 45 -22.71 -18.43 7.08
C ASN A 45 -21.21 -18.08 7.02
N ASP A 46 -20.74 -17.42 5.96
CA ASP A 46 -19.34 -17.02 5.80
C ASP A 46 -19.08 -15.67 6.49
N ILE A 47 -17.81 -15.38 6.78
CA ILE A 47 -17.38 -13.99 6.98
C ILE A 47 -17.44 -13.29 5.62
N CYS A 48 -18.29 -12.28 5.49
CA CYS A 48 -18.55 -11.58 4.23
C CYS A 48 -17.79 -10.25 4.18
N ILE A 49 -16.81 -10.13 3.28
CA ILE A 49 -15.94 -8.95 3.21
C ILE A 49 -16.21 -8.18 1.93
N TYR A 50 -16.67 -6.93 2.07
CA TYR A 50 -17.00 -6.06 0.96
C TYR A 50 -15.86 -5.07 0.71
N VAL A 51 -15.08 -5.30 -0.35
CA VAL A 51 -13.94 -4.45 -0.73
C VAL A 51 -14.43 -3.28 -1.57
N LYS A 52 -14.45 -2.07 -0.97
CA LYS A 52 -14.98 -0.84 -1.58
C LYS A 52 -16.31 -1.05 -2.33
N PRO A 53 -17.38 -1.50 -1.65
CA PRO A 53 -18.68 -1.64 -2.28
C PRO A 53 -19.13 -0.27 -2.84
N MET A 54 -19.70 -0.26 -4.04
CA MET A 54 -20.15 0.96 -4.71
C MET A 54 -21.52 1.38 -4.18
N ILE A 55 -21.58 1.77 -2.90
CA ILE A 55 -22.80 2.23 -2.24
C ILE A 55 -22.78 3.75 -2.24
N ARG A 56 -23.70 4.39 -2.99
CA ARG A 56 -23.83 5.84 -2.98
C ARG A 56 -24.61 6.30 -1.76
N ARG A 57 -24.39 7.55 -1.35
CA ARG A 57 -25.16 8.19 -0.27
C ARG A 57 -26.65 8.12 -0.59
N GLY A 58 -27.43 7.62 0.37
CA GLY A 58 -28.89 7.44 0.24
C GLY A 58 -29.31 6.12 -0.40
N GLN A 59 -28.37 5.32 -0.94
CA GLN A 59 -28.69 3.97 -1.41
C GLN A 59 -28.73 2.98 -0.25
N ASP A 60 -29.66 2.04 -0.34
CA ASP A 60 -29.75 0.91 0.57
C ASP A 60 -28.82 -0.22 0.12
N TYR A 61 -28.39 -1.06 1.06
CA TYR A 61 -27.57 -2.22 0.74
C TYR A 61 -27.85 -3.30 1.78
N LYS A 62 -28.14 -4.52 1.31
CA LYS A 62 -28.34 -5.66 2.20
C LYS A 62 -27.00 -6.34 2.44
N PHE A 63 -26.51 -6.24 3.67
CA PHE A 63 -25.36 -7.00 4.15
C PHE A 63 -25.81 -8.35 4.71
N GLU A 64 -24.99 -9.37 4.52
CA GLU A 64 -25.19 -10.65 5.19
C GLU A 64 -24.76 -10.60 6.65
N LYS A 65 -25.01 -11.66 7.41
CA LYS A 65 -24.44 -11.81 8.75
C LYS A 65 -22.91 -11.85 8.69
N HIS A 66 -22.25 -11.44 9.77
CA HIS A 66 -20.78 -11.44 9.88
C HIS A 66 -20.09 -10.64 8.75
N SER A 67 -20.68 -9.50 8.40
CA SER A 67 -20.18 -8.64 7.32
C SER A 67 -19.15 -7.64 7.78
N TYR A 68 -18.15 -7.39 6.94
CA TYR A 68 -17.15 -6.34 7.09
C TYR A 68 -17.07 -5.48 5.83
N ILE A 69 -17.06 -4.16 5.99
CA ILE A 69 -16.70 -3.22 4.91
C ILE A 69 -15.21 -2.92 5.02
N ASP A 70 -14.47 -3.17 3.95
CA ASP A 70 -13.05 -2.89 3.86
C ASP A 70 -12.83 -1.48 3.27
N ILE A 71 -12.57 -0.52 4.16
CA ILE A 71 -12.39 0.90 3.81
C ILE A 71 -10.93 1.17 3.51
N HIS A 72 -10.66 1.67 2.29
CA HIS A 72 -9.34 2.14 1.90
C HIS A 72 -9.37 3.55 1.34
N ASP A 73 -8.44 4.39 1.81
CA ASP A 73 -8.06 5.67 1.22
C ASP A 73 -9.20 6.71 1.08
N GLY A 74 -10.22 6.68 1.95
CA GLY A 74 -11.26 7.72 1.96
C GLY A 74 -12.45 7.44 2.89
N PHE A 75 -13.23 8.49 3.15
CA PHE A 75 -14.41 8.45 4.04
C PHE A 75 -15.72 8.14 3.33
N GLU A 76 -15.67 7.78 2.04
CA GLU A 76 -16.86 7.65 1.20
C GLU A 76 -17.88 6.66 1.79
N LEU A 77 -17.45 5.62 2.50
CA LEU A 77 -18.32 4.59 3.08
C LEU A 77 -18.71 4.85 4.55
N ARG A 78 -18.27 5.97 5.14
CA ARG A 78 -18.63 6.36 6.52
C ARG A 78 -20.15 6.42 6.70
N HIS A 79 -20.86 6.98 5.71
CA HIS A 79 -22.31 7.12 5.79
C HIS A 79 -23.00 5.75 5.82
N THR A 80 -22.49 4.77 5.07
CA THR A 80 -22.97 3.39 5.06
C THR A 80 -22.74 2.74 6.42
N LEU A 81 -21.51 2.81 6.95
CA LEU A 81 -21.19 2.23 8.27
C LEU A 81 -22.04 2.80 9.40
N ARG A 82 -22.34 4.12 9.38
CA ARG A 82 -23.26 4.74 10.35
C ARG A 82 -24.69 4.21 10.28
N LYS A 83 -25.14 3.81 9.09
CA LYS A 83 -26.49 3.25 8.87
C LYS A 83 -26.58 1.79 9.34
N TYR A 84 -25.49 1.03 9.24
CA TYR A 84 -25.40 -0.39 9.60
C TYR A 84 -24.36 -0.61 10.71
N PRO A 85 -24.66 -0.23 11.97
CA PRO A 85 -23.72 -0.34 13.09
C PRO A 85 -23.28 -1.78 13.38
N GLU A 86 -24.05 -2.77 12.96
CA GLU A 86 -23.75 -4.21 13.09
C GLU A 86 -22.67 -4.70 12.13
N VAL A 87 -22.42 -3.97 11.04
CA VAL A 87 -21.40 -4.33 10.05
C VAL A 87 -20.02 -3.91 10.56
N GLY A 88 -19.05 -4.82 10.54
CA GLY A 88 -17.67 -4.51 10.90
C GLY A 88 -16.99 -3.58 9.89
N CYS A 89 -15.93 -2.91 10.31
CA CYS A 89 -15.09 -2.08 9.46
C CYS A 89 -13.66 -2.63 9.48
N ILE A 90 -13.09 -2.93 8.31
CA ILE A 90 -11.67 -3.20 8.19
C ILE A 90 -10.95 -1.89 7.83
N SER A 91 -9.94 -1.55 8.62
CA SER A 91 -9.07 -0.38 8.46
C SER A 91 -7.67 -0.81 7.99
N ILE A 92 -6.99 0.04 7.23
CA ILE A 92 -5.69 -0.27 6.59
C ILE A 92 -4.46 0.05 7.42
N SER A 93 -4.63 0.79 8.50
CA SER A 93 -3.53 1.29 9.32
C SER A 93 -4.04 1.59 10.72
N ASP A 94 -3.15 1.54 11.69
CA ASP A 94 -3.47 1.86 13.08
C ASP A 94 -3.91 3.33 13.14
N HIS A 95 -3.22 4.21 12.41
CA HIS A 95 -3.63 5.61 12.27
C HIS A 95 -5.03 5.78 11.67
N SER A 96 -5.36 5.06 10.58
CA SER A 96 -6.72 5.13 10.00
C SER A 96 -7.77 4.67 11.01
N THR A 97 -7.43 3.73 11.90
CA THR A 97 -8.31 3.24 12.95
C THR A 97 -8.57 4.32 13.99
N GLU A 98 -7.53 4.99 14.48
CA GLU A 98 -7.62 6.14 15.41
C GLU A 98 -8.49 7.27 14.84
N VAL A 99 -8.39 7.51 13.55
CA VAL A 99 -9.22 8.51 12.87
C VAL A 99 -10.67 8.02 12.77
N LEU A 100 -10.90 6.77 12.32
CA LEU A 100 -12.24 6.23 12.08
C LEU A 100 -13.09 6.10 13.35
N VAL A 101 -12.51 5.76 14.51
CA VAL A 101 -13.27 5.65 15.78
C VAL A 101 -13.97 6.95 16.19
N GLN A 102 -13.50 8.10 15.71
CA GLN A 102 -14.14 9.41 15.96
C GLN A 102 -15.43 9.59 15.14
N TYR A 103 -15.66 8.75 14.14
CA TYR A 103 -16.69 8.95 13.13
C TYR A 103 -17.75 7.85 13.06
N ILE A 104 -17.43 6.63 13.49
CA ILE A 104 -18.28 5.44 13.42
C ILE A 104 -18.24 4.65 14.73
N LYS A 105 -19.31 3.90 15.02
CA LYS A 105 -19.42 3.05 16.23
C LYS A 105 -19.24 1.56 15.95
N ASN A 106 -19.03 1.21 14.68
CA ASN A 106 -18.85 -0.16 14.20
C ASN A 106 -17.62 -0.81 14.86
N LYS A 107 -17.61 -2.15 14.97
CA LYS A 107 -16.39 -2.90 15.31
C LYS A 107 -15.33 -2.63 14.24
N ILE A 108 -14.24 -1.97 14.61
CA ILE A 108 -13.12 -1.71 13.69
C ILE A 108 -12.01 -2.72 13.95
N VAL A 109 -11.54 -3.38 12.89
CA VAL A 109 -10.38 -4.27 12.91
C VAL A 109 -9.34 -3.74 11.96
N THR A 110 -8.09 -3.63 12.40
CA THR A 110 -7.00 -3.17 11.56
C THR A 110 -6.37 -4.35 10.83
N ILE A 111 -6.50 -4.38 9.51
CA ILE A 111 -5.83 -5.35 8.65
C ILE A 111 -5.12 -4.59 7.54
N PRO A 112 -3.80 -4.37 7.62
CA PRO A 112 -3.07 -3.60 6.64
C PRO A 112 -3.01 -4.30 5.28
N HIS A 113 -2.64 -3.55 4.23
CA HIS A 113 -2.38 -4.15 2.92
C HIS A 113 -1.19 -5.09 3.00
N HIS A 114 -1.28 -6.23 2.32
CA HIS A 114 -0.09 -7.03 2.08
C HIS A 114 0.79 -6.36 1.02
N HIS A 115 2.11 -6.48 1.16
CA HIS A 115 3.03 -6.04 0.12
C HIS A 115 3.02 -7.02 -1.06
N LEU A 116 3.57 -6.60 -2.19
CA LEU A 116 3.54 -7.36 -3.45
C LEU A 116 4.56 -8.51 -3.57
N ASN A 117 5.54 -8.64 -2.67
CA ASN A 117 6.61 -9.65 -2.76
C ASN A 117 6.26 -10.99 -2.07
N PHE A 118 5.32 -11.75 -2.62
CA PHE A 118 4.85 -13.01 -1.98
C PHE A 118 5.93 -14.10 -1.93
N GLU A 119 6.84 -14.06 -2.89
CA GLU A 119 7.90 -15.04 -3.04
C GLU A 119 9.12 -14.73 -2.17
N ARG A 120 9.11 -13.60 -1.44
CA ARG A 120 10.29 -13.06 -0.73
C ARG A 120 11.50 -12.97 -1.67
N ALA A 121 11.23 -12.60 -2.92
CA ALA A 121 12.24 -12.47 -3.94
C ALA A 121 13.24 -11.38 -3.53
N LYS A 122 14.52 -11.71 -3.60
CA LYS A 122 15.60 -10.75 -3.41
C LYS A 122 15.83 -9.98 -4.71
N ARG A 123 16.52 -8.85 -4.61
CA ARG A 123 17.08 -8.19 -5.78
C ARG A 123 18.11 -9.12 -6.41
N ALA A 124 17.95 -9.43 -7.70
CA ALA A 124 18.89 -10.29 -8.42
C ALA A 124 20.29 -9.66 -8.48
N ASP A 125 20.32 -8.34 -8.67
CA ASP A 125 21.55 -7.55 -8.70
C ASP A 125 21.62 -6.68 -7.44
N VAL A 126 22.29 -7.19 -6.40
CA VAL A 126 22.79 -6.32 -5.33
C VAL A 126 23.92 -5.50 -5.93
N ARG A 127 23.55 -4.38 -6.55
CA ARG A 127 24.49 -3.48 -7.21
C ARG A 127 25.36 -2.83 -6.14
N ASN A 128 26.67 -2.80 -6.37
CA ASN A 128 27.63 -2.14 -5.48
C ASN A 128 27.49 -0.61 -5.49
N VAL A 129 26.71 -0.05 -6.42
CA VAL A 129 26.54 1.39 -6.59
C VAL A 129 25.05 1.71 -6.76
N VAL A 130 24.58 2.67 -5.96
CA VAL A 130 23.24 3.26 -6.09
C VAL A 130 23.20 4.15 -7.33
N THR A 131 22.38 3.79 -8.31
CA THR A 131 22.27 4.54 -9.58
C THR A 131 20.83 4.79 -10.03
N ARG A 132 19.84 4.11 -9.43
CA ARG A 132 18.44 4.18 -9.86
C ARG A 132 17.53 4.57 -8.70
N VAL A 133 16.80 5.67 -8.88
CA VAL A 133 15.75 6.12 -7.96
C VAL A 133 14.40 5.85 -8.59
N GLY A 134 13.55 5.11 -7.92
CA GLY A 134 12.22 4.74 -8.40
C GLY A 134 11.11 5.54 -7.74
N VAL A 135 10.11 5.96 -8.50
CA VAL A 135 8.88 6.57 -8.00
C VAL A 135 7.65 5.90 -8.62
N THR A 136 6.65 5.61 -7.80
CA THR A 136 5.39 5.00 -8.25
C THR A 136 4.22 5.96 -8.12
N GLY A 137 3.38 6.03 -9.14
CA GLY A 137 2.24 6.96 -9.15
C GLY A 137 1.41 6.89 -10.43
N SER A 138 0.41 7.76 -10.53
CA SER A 138 -0.27 8.00 -11.80
C SER A 138 0.63 8.86 -12.70
N PRO A 139 0.56 8.73 -14.03
CA PRO A 139 1.37 9.54 -14.95
C PRO A 139 1.21 11.05 -14.71
N ALA A 140 -0.03 11.48 -14.44
CA ALA A 140 -0.34 12.87 -14.14
C ALA A 140 0.27 13.37 -12.81
N ALA A 141 0.70 12.50 -11.90
CA ALA A 141 1.37 12.91 -10.67
C ALA A 141 2.86 13.19 -10.90
N PHE A 142 3.51 12.50 -11.84
CA PHE A 142 4.96 12.64 -12.06
C PHE A 142 5.38 14.04 -12.50
N GLN A 143 4.48 14.78 -13.15
CA GLN A 143 4.75 16.16 -13.56
C GLN A 143 5.01 17.11 -12.38
N PHE A 144 4.56 16.80 -11.15
CA PHE A 144 4.83 17.65 -9.99
C PHE A 144 5.98 17.17 -9.11
N ILE A 145 6.72 16.12 -9.53
CA ILE A 145 8.02 15.83 -8.93
C ILE A 145 8.91 17.07 -9.13
N PRO A 146 9.51 17.63 -8.06
CA PRO A 146 10.29 18.86 -8.17
C PRO A 146 11.42 18.73 -9.20
N GLU A 147 11.54 19.74 -10.07
CA GLU A 147 12.56 19.76 -11.13
C GLU A 147 14.00 19.67 -10.57
N VAL A 148 14.21 20.21 -9.36
CA VAL A 148 15.47 20.08 -8.61
C VAL A 148 15.87 18.61 -8.42
N ILE A 149 14.92 17.72 -8.14
CA ILE A 149 15.21 16.28 -8.02
C ILE A 149 15.63 15.71 -9.36
N ARG A 150 14.92 16.04 -10.45
CA ARG A 150 15.21 15.51 -11.79
C ARG A 150 16.61 15.92 -12.25
N LYS A 151 16.91 17.22 -12.20
CA LYS A 151 18.22 17.77 -12.57
C LYS A 151 19.32 17.26 -11.65
N GLY A 152 19.08 17.28 -10.34
CA GLY A 152 20.05 16.83 -9.35
C GLY A 152 20.42 15.36 -9.49
N LEU A 153 19.47 14.49 -9.85
CA LEU A 153 19.76 13.09 -10.17
C LEU A 153 20.57 12.95 -11.46
N ALA A 154 20.21 13.70 -12.51
CA ALA A 154 20.92 13.68 -13.78
C ALA A 154 22.39 14.11 -13.64
N GLU A 155 22.65 15.19 -12.89
CA GLU A 155 24.01 15.68 -12.58
C GLU A 155 24.86 14.64 -11.85
N ARG A 156 24.23 13.77 -11.06
CA ARG A 156 24.88 12.65 -10.34
C ARG A 156 25.08 11.40 -11.20
N GLY A 157 24.66 11.44 -12.47
CA GLY A 157 24.63 10.28 -13.36
C GLY A 157 23.63 9.21 -12.92
N MET A 158 22.56 9.60 -12.21
CA MET A 158 21.52 8.71 -11.72
C MET A 158 20.26 8.79 -12.57
N GLN A 159 19.54 7.67 -12.63
CA GLN A 159 18.28 7.57 -13.37
C GLN A 159 17.09 7.69 -12.43
N LEU A 160 16.16 8.58 -12.74
CA LEU A 160 14.81 8.58 -12.17
C LEU A 160 13.91 7.65 -12.99
N LEU A 161 13.38 6.61 -12.35
CA LEU A 161 12.47 5.63 -12.94
C LEU A 161 11.05 5.89 -12.46
N GLU A 162 10.19 6.32 -13.38
CA GLU A 162 8.76 6.52 -13.13
C GLU A 162 7.98 5.27 -13.48
N TRP A 163 7.08 4.84 -12.60
CA TRP A 163 6.30 3.62 -12.80
C TRP A 163 4.81 3.80 -12.51
N SER A 164 4.00 3.62 -13.54
CA SER A 164 2.54 3.74 -13.50
C SER A 164 1.78 2.47 -13.88
N HIS A 165 2.48 1.37 -14.16
CA HIS A 165 1.88 0.10 -14.58
C HIS A 165 1.72 -0.86 -13.40
N PHE A 166 0.55 -0.86 -12.76
CA PHE A 166 0.30 -1.61 -11.52
C PHE A 166 -0.25 -3.03 -11.71
N TYR A 167 -0.26 -3.55 -12.93
CA TYR A 167 -0.70 -4.91 -13.24
C TYR A 167 0.17 -5.53 -14.34
N PRO A 168 0.45 -6.84 -14.29
CA PRO A 168 0.20 -7.77 -13.17
C PRO A 168 1.09 -7.49 -11.95
N ARG A 169 0.83 -8.10 -10.78
CA ARG A 169 1.65 -7.96 -9.55
C ARG A 169 3.15 -8.11 -9.83
N THR A 170 3.50 -9.05 -10.69
CA THR A 170 4.88 -9.38 -11.05
C THR A 170 5.60 -8.25 -11.79
N SER A 171 4.90 -7.37 -12.52
CA SER A 171 5.53 -6.21 -13.17
C SER A 171 5.96 -5.18 -12.12
N VAL A 172 5.13 -4.96 -11.10
CA VAL A 172 5.44 -4.07 -9.98
C VAL A 172 6.54 -4.65 -9.10
N ALA A 173 6.61 -5.98 -8.93
CA ALA A 173 7.73 -6.64 -8.27
C ALA A 173 9.06 -6.40 -9.01
N LYS A 174 9.06 -6.59 -10.33
CA LYS A 174 10.24 -6.33 -11.17
C LYS A 174 10.72 -4.88 -11.09
N PHE A 175 9.79 -3.92 -11.01
CA PHE A 175 10.15 -2.52 -10.79
C PHE A 175 10.94 -2.33 -9.49
N HIS A 176 10.45 -2.86 -8.36
CA HIS A 176 11.14 -2.73 -7.08
C HIS A 176 12.48 -3.49 -7.04
N GLN A 177 12.60 -4.60 -7.78
CA GLN A 177 13.88 -5.29 -7.96
C GLN A 177 14.91 -4.44 -8.72
N ASN A 178 14.45 -3.50 -9.56
CA ASN A 178 15.27 -2.74 -10.48
C ASN A 178 15.68 -1.34 -9.97
N ILE A 179 15.21 -0.91 -8.80
CA ILE A 179 15.54 0.39 -8.18
C ILE A 179 16.47 0.19 -6.99
N ASP A 180 17.23 1.23 -6.64
CA ASP A 180 18.12 1.23 -5.47
C ASP A 180 17.55 2.02 -4.31
N ILE A 181 16.83 3.10 -4.61
CA ILE A 181 16.13 3.95 -3.66
C ILE A 181 14.70 4.14 -4.17
N HIS A 182 13.72 4.05 -3.29
CA HIS A 182 12.35 4.46 -3.59
C HIS A 182 12.14 5.90 -3.13
N LEU A 183 11.56 6.73 -3.99
CA LEU A 183 11.13 8.08 -3.66
C LEU A 183 9.62 8.05 -3.40
N GLU A 184 9.22 8.23 -2.15
CA GLU A 184 7.83 8.52 -1.81
C GLU A 184 7.66 10.04 -1.81
N TRP A 185 6.78 10.51 -2.68
CA TRP A 185 6.46 11.92 -2.79
C TRP A 185 4.95 12.09 -2.93
N ARG A 186 4.40 12.96 -2.07
CA ARG A 186 2.98 13.30 -2.07
C ARG A 186 2.82 14.77 -1.63
N PRO A 187 2.41 15.67 -2.54
CA PRO A 187 2.30 17.09 -2.23
C PRO A 187 0.98 17.44 -1.52
N TRP A 188 0.23 16.46 -1.01
CA TRP A 188 -1.04 16.65 -0.32
C TRP A 188 -1.17 15.70 0.87
N LYS A 189 -1.87 16.13 1.92
CA LYS A 189 -2.14 15.29 3.09
C LYS A 189 -3.35 14.40 2.86
N LYS A 190 -3.30 13.16 3.35
CA LYS A 190 -4.47 12.28 3.47
C LYS A 190 -4.68 11.92 4.94
N GLN A 191 -5.93 11.99 5.38
CA GLN A 191 -6.32 11.59 6.74
C GLN A 191 -6.35 10.06 6.90
N LEU A 192 -6.76 9.34 5.86
CA LEU A 192 -6.68 7.88 5.79
C LEU A 192 -5.61 7.54 4.77
N SER A 193 -4.47 7.04 5.25
CA SER A 193 -3.36 6.59 4.39
C SER A 193 -2.75 5.29 4.89
N SER A 194 -2.10 4.61 3.95
CA SER A 194 -1.39 3.36 4.18
C SER A 194 0.08 3.53 3.77
N PRO A 195 1.02 2.90 4.50
CA PRO A 195 2.42 2.86 4.13
C PRO A 195 2.73 1.85 2.99
N LEU A 196 1.73 1.42 2.20
CA LEU A 196 1.87 0.35 1.20
C LEU A 196 3.06 0.55 0.25
N LYS A 197 3.30 1.77 -0.25
CA LYS A 197 4.41 1.99 -1.18
C LYS A 197 5.78 1.79 -0.50
N ILE A 198 5.93 2.26 0.74
CA ILE A 198 7.13 2.04 1.55
C ILE A 198 7.29 0.55 1.85
N THR A 199 6.22 -0.15 2.25
CA THR A 199 6.29 -1.61 2.52
C THR A 199 6.62 -2.43 1.28
N ASN A 200 6.11 -2.03 0.10
CA ASN A 200 6.47 -2.67 -1.17
C ASN A 200 7.97 -2.53 -1.45
N ALA A 201 8.55 -1.32 -1.34
CA ALA A 201 9.99 -1.13 -1.49
C ALA A 201 10.80 -1.88 -0.41
N ALA A 202 10.35 -1.78 0.84
CA ALA A 202 10.99 -2.43 1.98
C ALA A 202 11.06 -3.96 1.83
N SER A 203 10.05 -4.57 1.20
CA SER A 203 10.03 -6.02 0.94
C SER A 203 11.15 -6.52 0.01
N PHE A 204 11.85 -5.62 -0.68
CA PHE A 204 13.05 -5.93 -1.48
C PHE A 204 14.34 -5.37 -0.84
N GLY A 205 14.26 -4.86 0.39
CA GLY A 205 15.37 -4.20 1.07
C GLY A 205 15.74 -2.85 0.44
N VAL A 206 14.82 -2.19 -0.27
CA VAL A 206 15.05 -0.88 -0.89
C VAL A 206 14.70 0.22 0.11
N PRO A 207 15.66 1.07 0.53
CA PRO A 207 15.38 2.24 1.36
C PRO A 207 14.44 3.22 0.65
N THR A 208 13.54 3.83 1.41
CA THR A 208 12.69 4.91 0.89
C THR A 208 13.18 6.28 1.38
N ILE A 209 13.16 7.29 0.52
CA ILE A 209 13.22 8.69 0.94
C ILE A 209 11.82 9.26 0.80
N ALA A 210 11.26 9.76 1.90
CA ALA A 210 9.93 10.35 1.94
C ALA A 210 10.04 11.88 1.92
N LEU A 211 9.77 12.48 0.76
CA LEU A 211 9.87 13.93 0.55
C LEU A 211 8.58 14.63 0.99
N MET A 212 8.75 15.73 1.74
CA MET A 212 7.69 16.47 2.43
C MET A 212 7.01 15.60 3.50
N PHE A 213 7.86 15.03 4.37
CA PHE A 213 7.46 14.04 5.36
C PHE A 213 6.58 14.62 6.48
N ASP A 214 5.29 14.27 6.48
CA ASP A 214 4.43 14.40 7.67
C ASP A 214 3.29 13.37 7.78
N GLU A 215 3.30 12.32 6.96
CA GLU A 215 2.22 11.32 6.96
C GLU A 215 2.24 10.45 8.22
N PRO A 216 1.20 10.49 9.09
CA PRO A 216 1.23 9.78 10.36
C PRO A 216 1.31 8.25 10.21
N SER A 217 0.72 7.69 9.14
CA SER A 217 0.74 6.24 8.88
C SER A 217 2.13 5.69 8.59
N PHE A 218 3.10 6.54 8.23
CA PHE A 218 4.46 6.10 7.95
C PHE A 218 5.19 5.69 9.24
N LYS A 219 4.76 6.17 10.43
CA LYS A 219 5.33 5.76 11.72
C LYS A 219 5.28 4.24 11.94
N GLU A 220 4.30 3.55 11.35
CA GLU A 220 4.20 2.09 11.44
C GLU A 220 5.41 1.37 10.81
N VAL A 221 6.05 2.01 9.84
CA VAL A 221 7.21 1.51 9.11
C VAL A 221 8.46 2.35 9.38
N GLU A 222 8.54 2.98 10.56
CA GLU A 222 9.71 3.75 11.00
C GLU A 222 11.01 2.98 10.79
N GLY A 223 12.05 3.64 10.27
CA GLY A 223 13.33 3.02 9.92
C GLY A 223 13.37 2.37 8.54
N CYS A 224 12.23 2.19 7.85
CA CYS A 224 12.22 1.80 6.43
C CYS A 224 12.35 3.00 5.47
N TYR A 225 12.29 4.22 6.01
CA TYR A 225 12.37 5.45 5.23
C TYR A 225 13.17 6.53 5.95
N ILE A 226 13.68 7.48 5.18
CA ILE A 226 14.29 8.73 5.65
C ILE A 226 13.35 9.87 5.27
N GLY A 227 12.78 10.54 6.28
CA GLY A 227 11.93 11.71 6.07
C GLY A 227 12.77 12.95 5.77
N VAL A 228 12.39 13.71 4.74
CA VAL A 228 13.03 14.98 4.34
C VAL A 228 11.96 16.01 4.01
N ASN A 229 12.25 17.30 4.18
CA ASN A 229 11.31 18.39 3.97
C ASN A 229 11.55 19.15 2.66
N THR A 230 12.77 19.08 2.11
CA THR A 230 13.14 19.82 0.89
C THR A 230 13.73 18.91 -0.18
N PRO A 231 13.65 19.30 -1.47
CA PRO A 231 14.34 18.59 -2.54
C PRO A 231 15.86 18.47 -2.33
N GLU A 232 16.48 19.48 -1.75
CA GLU A 232 17.92 19.51 -1.48
C GLU A 232 18.31 18.50 -0.40
N GLU A 233 17.52 18.41 0.68
CA GLU A 233 17.68 17.37 1.71
C GLU A 233 17.50 15.97 1.11
N CYS A 234 16.53 15.80 0.21
CA CYS A 234 16.35 14.54 -0.52
C CYS A 234 17.61 14.16 -1.29
N LEU A 235 18.19 15.07 -2.09
CA LEU A 235 19.42 14.80 -2.83
C LEU A 235 20.60 14.50 -1.90
N ALA A 236 20.74 15.23 -0.79
CA ALA A 236 21.79 14.97 0.20
C ALA A 236 21.67 13.57 0.82
N LYS A 237 20.45 13.10 1.11
CA LYS A 237 20.21 11.74 1.61
C LYS A 237 20.45 10.66 0.57
N ILE A 238 20.22 10.95 -0.71
CA ILE A 238 20.60 10.06 -1.81
C ILE A 238 22.13 9.93 -1.87
N ASP A 239 22.86 11.03 -1.75
CA ASP A 239 24.33 11.03 -1.74
C ASP A 239 24.89 10.30 -0.51
N GLU A 240 24.28 10.46 0.65
CA GLU A 240 24.64 9.74 1.87
C GLU A 240 24.45 8.21 1.70
N LEU A 241 23.28 7.77 1.22
CA LEU A 241 23.00 6.36 0.95
C LEU A 241 23.94 5.77 -0.12
N ARG A 242 24.33 6.57 -1.12
CA ARG A 242 25.25 6.16 -2.19
C ARG A 242 26.69 6.01 -1.68
N SER A 243 27.13 6.91 -0.80
CA SER A 243 28.52 6.96 -0.30
C SER A 243 28.75 6.12 0.96
N ASN A 244 27.69 5.72 1.66
CA ASN A 244 27.75 4.92 2.89
C ASN A 244 27.02 3.58 2.74
N PRO A 245 27.71 2.53 2.24
CA PRO A 245 27.13 1.18 2.10
C PRO A 245 26.66 0.58 3.43
N THR A 246 27.30 0.91 4.55
CA THR A 246 26.90 0.42 5.87
C THR A 246 25.53 0.95 6.24
N LEU A 247 25.32 2.27 6.12
CA LEU A 247 24.02 2.90 6.35
C LEU A 247 22.93 2.30 5.45
N TYR A 248 23.22 2.15 4.15
CA TYR A 248 22.30 1.54 3.20
C TYR A 248 21.88 0.14 3.65
N ASN A 249 22.87 -0.71 3.98
CA ASN A 249 22.64 -2.09 4.37
C ASN A 249 21.89 -2.22 5.69
N ASP A 250 22.13 -1.32 6.64
CA ASP A 250 21.42 -1.33 7.92
C ASP A 250 19.96 -0.94 7.75
N ILE A 251 19.66 0.08 6.93
CA ILE A 251 18.27 0.40 6.56
C ILE A 251 17.64 -0.76 5.78
N ALA A 252 18.34 -1.36 4.82
CA ALA A 252 17.84 -2.49 4.04
C ALA A 252 17.47 -3.69 4.93
N LYS A 253 18.26 -3.99 5.97
CA LYS A 253 17.94 -5.05 6.96
C LYS A 253 16.67 -4.72 7.74
N VAL A 254 16.52 -3.46 8.18
CA VAL A 254 15.30 -3.00 8.87
C VAL A 254 14.09 -3.12 7.95
N CYS A 255 14.22 -2.68 6.70
CA CYS A 255 13.21 -2.80 5.65
C CYS A 255 12.71 -4.23 5.51
N LEU A 256 13.62 -5.20 5.28
CA LEU A 256 13.27 -6.61 5.10
C LEU A 256 12.56 -7.17 6.35
N LYS A 257 13.10 -6.89 7.54
CA LYS A 257 12.51 -7.36 8.81
C LYS A 257 11.10 -6.81 9.03
N LYS A 258 10.89 -5.51 8.81
CA LYS A 258 9.59 -4.87 9.01
C LYS A 258 8.57 -5.28 7.95
N ALA A 259 9.00 -5.46 6.70
CA ALA A 259 8.13 -5.85 5.61
C ALA A 259 7.44 -7.21 5.86
N GLU A 260 8.06 -8.14 6.60
CA GLU A 260 7.43 -9.42 6.94
C GLU A 260 6.08 -9.26 7.66
N LYS A 261 5.88 -8.21 8.48
CA LYS A 261 4.56 -7.93 9.10
C LYS A 261 3.45 -7.79 8.04
N TYR A 262 3.82 -7.28 6.87
CA TYR A 262 2.93 -7.02 5.74
C TYR A 262 3.00 -8.12 4.67
N HIS A 263 3.67 -9.24 4.93
CA HIS A 263 3.67 -10.38 4.01
C HIS A 263 2.27 -11.01 3.94
N ILE A 264 1.86 -11.52 2.77
CA ILE A 264 0.52 -12.09 2.58
C ILE A 264 0.22 -13.26 3.54
N ASP A 265 1.22 -14.07 3.89
CA ASP A 265 1.13 -15.11 4.94
C ASP A 265 0.68 -14.57 6.29
N ASN A 266 1.11 -13.36 6.65
CA ASN A 266 0.77 -12.76 7.94
C ASN A 266 -0.54 -11.96 7.87
N ILE A 267 -0.79 -11.29 6.74
CA ILE A 267 -2.07 -10.60 6.51
C ILE A 267 -3.23 -11.59 6.43
N SER A 268 -3.07 -12.72 5.74
CA SER A 268 -4.11 -13.75 5.65
C SER A 268 -4.52 -14.31 7.01
N LYS A 269 -3.60 -14.44 7.98
CA LYS A 269 -3.93 -14.86 9.36
C LYS A 269 -4.88 -13.87 10.03
N LEU A 270 -4.68 -12.56 9.85
CA LEU A 270 -5.58 -11.54 10.40
C LEU A 270 -7.01 -11.65 9.83
N TYR A 271 -7.14 -12.05 8.57
CA TYR A 271 -8.45 -12.33 7.97
C TYR A 271 -9.13 -13.56 8.59
N LEU A 272 -8.36 -14.57 8.99
CA LEU A 272 -8.87 -15.78 9.65
C LEU A 272 -9.36 -15.53 11.09
N GLU A 273 -8.89 -14.45 11.72
CA GLU A 273 -9.28 -14.04 13.09
C GLU A 273 -10.60 -13.25 13.12
N LEU A 274 -11.19 -12.92 11.97
CA LEU A 274 -12.48 -12.23 11.90
C LEU A 274 -13.61 -13.13 12.44
N THR A 275 -14.49 -12.51 13.20
CA THR A 275 -15.64 -13.11 13.92
C THR A 275 -16.91 -12.31 13.73
#